data_AF-A0A6V8KLS0-F1
#
_entry.id   AF-A0A6V8KLS0-F1
#
_cell.length_a   1.000
_cell.length_b   1.000
_cell.length_c   1.000
_cell.angle_alpha   90.00
_cell.angle_beta   90.00
_cell.angle_gamma   90.00
#
_symmetry.space_group_name_H-M   'P 1'
#
loop_
_entity.id
_entity.type
_entity.pdbx_description
1 polymer ?
#
loop_
_entity_poly.entity_id
_entity_poly.type
_entity_poly.pdbx_seq_one_letter_code
_entity_poly.pdbx_strand_id
1 'polypeptide(L)'
;MSTLAERQAALVAALVAGAPVPDGFDPRLIDTARRALLRKRSGDVARQWPLLAASFGPRWPEVFAEWADGRPAEGSFQDGLTLARSLPLTGAAAGELADRERDLRPRSRLARLFRR
;
A
#
# COMPACT_ATOMS: atom_id res chain seq x y z
N MET A 1 -5.52 -33.89 -3.89
CA MET A 1 -4.84 -33.02 -4.87
C MET A 1 -5.49 -31.66 -4.80
N SER A 2 -4.73 -30.57 -4.70
CA SER A 2 -5.29 -29.21 -4.66
C SER A 2 -6.00 -28.90 -5.99
N THR A 3 -7.10 -28.16 -5.94
CA THR A 3 -7.81 -27.66 -7.11
C THR A 3 -6.98 -26.59 -7.86
N LEU A 4 -7.38 -26.26 -9.09
CA LEU A 4 -6.76 -25.17 -9.85
C LEU A 4 -6.93 -23.82 -9.12
N ALA A 5 -8.11 -23.56 -8.57
CA ALA A 5 -8.40 -22.32 -7.86
C ALA A 5 -7.50 -22.14 -6.64
N GLU A 6 -7.27 -23.20 -5.86
CA GLU A 6 -6.36 -23.19 -4.71
C GLU A 6 -4.91 -22.88 -5.13
N ARG A 7 -4.45 -23.47 -6.24
CA ARG A 7 -3.09 -23.22 -6.77
C ARG A 7 -2.93 -21.79 -7.27
N GLN A 8 -3.95 -21.24 -7.96
CA GLN A 8 -3.95 -19.85 -8.41
C GLN A 8 -3.97 -18.88 -7.22
N ALA A 9 -4.78 -19.15 -6.20
CA ALA A 9 -4.80 -18.36 -4.98
C ALA A 9 -3.44 -18.38 -4.25
N ALA A 10 -2.81 -19.55 -4.16
CA ALA A 10 -1.47 -19.68 -3.57
C ALA A 10 -0.40 -18.90 -4.36
N LEU A 11 -0.46 -18.94 -5.70
CA LEU A 11 0.45 -18.15 -6.54
C LEU A 11 0.24 -16.64 -6.34
N VAL A 12 -1.02 -16.19 -6.32
CA VAL A 12 -1.34 -14.77 -6.06
C VAL A 12 -0.83 -14.37 -4.67
N ALA A 13 -1.05 -15.18 -3.64
CA ALA A 13 -0.58 -14.91 -2.29
C ALA A 13 0.96 -14.83 -2.24
N ALA A 14 1.68 -15.69 -2.96
CA ALA A 14 3.15 -15.63 -3.04
C ALA A 14 3.63 -14.33 -3.70
N LEU A 15 2.92 -13.88 -4.74
CA LEU A 15 3.27 -12.67 -5.49
C LEU A 15 2.96 -11.36 -4.74
N VAL A 16 1.89 -11.31 -3.95
CA VAL A 16 1.38 -10.04 -3.39
C VAL A 16 1.45 -9.94 -1.87
N ALA A 17 1.58 -11.07 -1.17
CA ALA A 17 1.54 -11.15 0.30
C ALA A 17 2.73 -11.91 0.90
N GLY A 18 3.71 -12.32 0.09
CA GLY A 18 4.92 -13.01 0.56
C GLY A 18 4.66 -14.43 1.07
N ALA A 19 3.58 -15.07 0.64
CA ALA A 19 3.35 -16.49 0.94
C ALA A 19 4.43 -17.39 0.31
N PRO A 20 4.62 -18.63 0.80
CA PRO A 20 5.56 -19.57 0.20
C PRO A 20 5.31 -19.79 -1.30
N VAL A 21 6.40 -19.96 -2.06
CA VAL A 21 6.33 -20.28 -3.50
C VAL A 21 5.66 -21.66 -3.66
N PRO A 22 4.56 -21.77 -4.43
CA PRO A 22 3.92 -23.06 -4.67
C PRO A 22 4.82 -24.00 -5.47
N ASP A 23 4.67 -25.32 -5.27
CA ASP A 23 5.41 -26.33 -6.00
C ASP A 23 5.28 -26.16 -7.52
N GLY A 24 6.38 -26.36 -8.24
CA GLY A 24 6.45 -26.26 -9.70
C GLY A 24 6.72 -24.86 -10.25
N PHE A 25 6.85 -23.84 -9.40
CA PHE A 25 7.28 -22.49 -9.80
C PHE A 25 8.75 -22.25 -9.46
N ASP A 26 9.47 -21.55 -10.34
CA ASP A 26 10.85 -21.11 -10.08
C ASP A 26 10.83 -19.96 -9.05
N PRO A 27 11.43 -20.12 -7.85
CA PRO A 27 11.48 -19.07 -6.84
C PRO A 27 12.11 -17.76 -7.34
N ARG A 28 13.06 -17.82 -8.29
CA ARG A 28 13.71 -16.62 -8.85
C ARG A 28 12.76 -15.81 -9.74
N LEU A 29 11.94 -16.50 -10.53
CA LEU A 29 10.93 -15.83 -11.36
C LEU A 29 9.82 -15.21 -10.50
N ILE A 30 9.41 -15.91 -9.43
CA ILE A 30 8.44 -15.36 -8.47
C ILE A 30 9.00 -14.13 -7.77
N ASP A 31 10.25 -14.16 -7.28
CA ASP A 31 10.85 -12.97 -6.65
C ASP A 31 10.99 -11.80 -7.64
N THR A 32 11.33 -12.08 -8.91
CA THR A 32 11.38 -11.06 -9.97
C THR A 32 10.01 -10.41 -10.19
N ALA A 33 8.96 -11.22 -10.30
CA ALA A 33 7.59 -10.74 -10.47
C ALA A 33 7.11 -9.95 -9.24
N ARG A 34 7.40 -10.43 -8.03
CA ARG A 34 7.10 -9.74 -6.77
C ARG A 34 7.74 -8.35 -6.73
N ARG A 35 9.02 -8.22 -7.10
CA ARG A 35 9.71 -6.92 -7.19
C ARG A 35 9.07 -6.00 -8.23
N ALA A 36 8.65 -6.53 -9.38
CA ALA A 36 7.97 -5.73 -10.40
C ALA A 36 6.60 -5.21 -9.90
N LEU A 37 5.83 -6.05 -9.21
CA LEU A 37 4.56 -5.66 -8.59
C LEU A 37 4.75 -4.63 -7.47
N LEU A 38 5.77 -4.78 -6.62
CA LEU A 38 6.12 -3.79 -5.61
C LEU A 38 6.48 -2.43 -6.21
N ARG A 39 7.26 -2.41 -7.31
CA ARG A 39 7.57 -1.18 -8.04
C ARG A 39 6.32 -0.53 -8.63
N LYS A 40 5.42 -1.32 -9.22
CA LYS A 40 4.13 -0.81 -9.72
C LYS A 40 3.32 -0.18 -8.59
N ARG A 41 3.15 -0.89 -7.47
CA ARG A 41 2.42 -0.42 -6.28
C ARG A 41 3.04 0.87 -5.74
N SER A 42 4.36 0.95 -5.65
CA SER A 42 5.09 2.16 -5.25
C SER A 42 4.76 3.35 -6.17
N GLY A 43 4.73 3.14 -7.49
CA GLY A 43 4.35 4.17 -8.45
C GLY A 43 2.88 4.59 -8.32
N ASP A 44 1.98 3.64 -8.11
CA ASP A 44 0.55 3.93 -7.92
C ASP A 44 0.30 4.73 -6.63
N VAL A 45 1.02 4.42 -5.56
CA VAL A 45 0.97 5.19 -4.30
C VAL A 45 1.58 6.58 -4.49
N ALA A 46 2.72 6.72 -5.18
CA ALA A 46 3.29 8.06 -5.46
C ALA A 46 2.34 8.98 -6.22
N ARG A 47 1.56 8.44 -7.17
CA ARG A 47 0.55 9.23 -7.88
C ARG A 47 -0.59 9.68 -6.97
N GLN A 48 -0.95 8.86 -5.99
CA GLN A 48 -2.03 9.14 -5.04
C GLN A 48 -1.57 9.99 -3.85
N TRP A 49 -0.29 9.96 -3.52
CA TRP A 49 0.36 10.63 -2.39
C TRP A 49 1.62 11.40 -2.84
N PRO A 50 1.48 12.39 -3.74
CA PRO A 50 2.62 13.04 -4.36
C PRO A 50 3.50 13.83 -3.39
N LEU A 51 2.96 14.45 -2.34
CA LEU A 51 3.77 15.23 -1.39
C LEU A 51 4.52 14.31 -0.43
N LEU A 52 3.90 13.20 -0.03
CA LEU A 52 4.58 12.11 0.68
C LEU A 52 5.72 11.53 -0.16
N ALA A 53 5.48 11.17 -1.41
CA ALA A 53 6.52 10.60 -2.26
C ALA A 53 7.67 11.60 -2.52
N ALA A 54 7.33 12.87 -2.76
CA ALA A 54 8.32 13.93 -2.98
C ALA A 54 9.23 14.17 -1.75
N SER A 55 8.75 13.95 -0.53
CA SER A 55 9.57 14.15 0.68
C SER A 55 10.72 13.15 0.80
N PHE A 56 10.61 11.98 0.14
CA PHE A 56 11.67 10.98 0.03
C PHE A 56 12.46 11.08 -1.28
N GLY A 57 11.95 11.86 -2.26
CA GLY A 57 12.60 12.08 -3.54
C GLY A 57 12.98 10.76 -4.24
N PRO A 58 14.22 10.61 -4.75
CA PRO A 58 14.67 9.39 -5.41
C PRO A 58 14.61 8.13 -4.54
N ARG A 59 14.58 8.26 -3.20
CA ARG A 59 14.52 7.12 -2.27
C ARG A 59 13.10 6.56 -2.10
N TRP A 60 12.08 7.22 -2.66
CA TRP A 60 10.69 6.79 -2.52
C TRP A 60 10.46 5.30 -2.84
N PRO A 61 10.98 4.74 -3.94
CA PRO A 61 10.75 3.33 -4.25
C PRO A 61 11.32 2.37 -3.20
N GLU A 62 12.45 2.72 -2.59
CA GLU A 62 13.10 1.93 -1.55
C GLU A 62 12.30 2.00 -0.25
N VAL A 63 11.95 3.20 0.20
CA VAL A 63 11.14 3.43 1.41
C VAL A 63 9.80 2.69 1.31
N PHE A 64 9.15 2.79 0.15
CA PHE A 64 7.89 2.09 -0.07
C PHE A 64 8.07 0.57 -0.10
N ALA A 65 9.11 0.06 -0.78
CA ALA A 65 9.36 -1.38 -0.87
C ALA A 65 9.69 -2.00 0.49
N GLU A 66 10.49 -1.34 1.32
CA GLU A 66 10.80 -1.76 2.69
C GLU A 66 9.54 -1.82 3.55
N TRP A 67 8.69 -0.80 3.46
CA TRP A 67 7.41 -0.82 4.17
C TRP A 67 6.45 -1.89 3.62
N ALA A 68 6.39 -2.10 2.30
CA ALA A 68 5.44 -3.01 1.68
C ALA A 68 5.87 -4.49 1.74
N ASP A 69 7.11 -4.80 2.14
CA ASP A 69 7.61 -6.17 2.18
C ASP A 69 6.78 -7.04 3.13
N GLY A 70 6.29 -8.17 2.62
CA GLY A 70 5.38 -9.09 3.32
C GLY A 70 3.96 -8.55 3.61
N ARG A 71 3.61 -7.34 3.15
CA ARG A 71 2.29 -6.74 3.38
C ARG A 71 1.39 -6.86 2.15
N PRO A 72 0.19 -7.45 2.26
CA PRO A 72 -0.83 -7.39 1.21
C PRO A 72 -1.10 -5.95 0.76
N ALA A 73 -1.55 -5.78 -0.48
CA ALA A 73 -2.00 -4.48 -0.98
C ALA A 73 -3.43 -4.17 -0.51
N GLU A 74 -3.65 -2.99 0.06
CA GLU A 74 -4.99 -2.49 0.42
C GLU A 74 -5.49 -1.40 -0.54
N GLY A 75 -4.73 -1.17 -1.62
CA GLY A 75 -4.98 -0.14 -2.62
C GLY A 75 -4.22 1.15 -2.33
N SER A 76 -3.87 1.89 -3.38
CA SER A 76 -2.87 2.95 -3.32
C SER A 76 -3.18 4.07 -2.32
N PHE A 77 -4.47 4.35 -2.09
CA PHE A 77 -4.87 5.33 -1.09
C PHE A 77 -4.63 4.82 0.34
N GLN A 78 -5.11 3.62 0.68
CA GLN A 78 -4.98 3.05 2.02
C GLN A 78 -3.53 2.69 2.34
N ASP A 79 -2.77 2.20 1.35
CA ASP A 79 -1.35 1.93 1.49
C ASP A 79 -0.59 3.21 1.84
N GLY A 80 -0.81 4.29 1.10
CA GLY A 80 -0.19 5.58 1.39
C GLY A 80 -0.63 6.17 2.73
N LEU A 81 -1.91 6.01 3.12
CA LEU A 81 -2.41 6.46 4.43
C LEU A 81 -1.70 5.74 5.58
N THR A 82 -1.58 4.41 5.47
CA THR A 82 -0.97 3.57 6.50
C THR A 82 0.53 3.82 6.59
N LEU A 83 1.22 3.93 5.44
CA LEU A 83 2.63 4.32 5.40
C LEU A 83 2.84 5.70 6.02
N ALA A 84 2.09 6.71 5.59
CA ALA A 84 2.21 8.07 6.09
C ALA A 84 2.04 8.15 7.62
N ARG A 85 1.09 7.40 8.20
CA ARG A 85 0.87 7.32 9.65
C ARG A 85 2.03 6.68 10.42
N SER A 86 2.79 5.80 9.78
CA SER A 86 3.92 5.11 10.39
C SER A 86 5.23 5.90 10.36
N LEU A 87 5.25 7.03 9.64
CA LEU A 87 6.46 7.83 9.42
C LEU A 87 6.43 9.12 10.24
N PRO A 88 7.59 9.60 10.74
CA PRO A 88 7.70 10.90 11.38
C PRO A 88 7.74 12.02 10.32
N LEU A 89 6.59 12.31 9.71
CA LEU A 89 6.48 13.29 8.63
C LEU A 89 6.57 14.74 9.13
N THR A 90 7.13 15.61 8.29
CA THR A 90 7.14 17.07 8.47
C THR A 90 6.80 17.77 7.15
N GLY A 91 6.55 19.08 7.21
CA GLY A 91 6.32 19.91 6.02
C GLY A 91 5.12 19.47 5.17
N ALA A 92 5.29 19.51 3.84
CA ALA A 92 4.22 19.25 2.88
C ALA A 92 3.64 17.83 2.99
N ALA A 93 4.45 16.83 3.31
CA ALA A 93 3.99 15.45 3.50
C ALA A 93 3.07 15.31 4.73
N ALA A 94 3.40 16.00 5.83
CA ALA A 94 2.54 16.06 7.01
C ALA A 94 1.22 16.80 6.71
N GLY A 95 1.29 17.86 5.90
CA GLY A 95 0.11 18.59 5.42
C GLY A 95 -0.82 17.71 4.59
N GLU A 96 -0.27 16.96 3.62
CA GLU A 96 -1.05 16.01 2.82
C GLU A 96 -1.78 14.99 3.68
N LEU A 97 -1.07 14.36 4.64
CA LEU A 97 -1.69 13.41 5.57
C LEU A 97 -2.85 14.07 6.35
N ALA A 98 -2.62 15.25 6.92
CA ALA A 98 -3.63 15.96 7.70
C ALA A 98 -4.88 16.29 6.87
N ASP A 99 -4.71 16.66 5.60
CA ASP A 99 -5.83 16.93 4.69
C ASP A 99 -6.62 15.65 4.37
N ARG A 100 -5.94 14.55 4.02
CA ARG A 100 -6.63 13.26 3.77
C ARG A 100 -7.37 12.76 5.01
N GLU A 101 -6.80 12.93 6.20
CA GLU A 101 -7.47 12.55 7.45
C GLU A 101 -8.68 13.43 7.75
N ARG A 102 -8.65 14.71 7.39
CA ARG A 102 -9.81 15.60 7.50
C ARG A 102 -10.95 15.17 6.58
N ASP A 103 -10.63 14.76 5.36
CA ASP A 103 -11.62 14.31 4.38
C ASP A 103 -12.27 12.96 4.77
N LEU A 104 -11.51 12.09 5.44
CA LEU A 104 -12.01 10.81 5.96
C LEU A 104 -12.89 10.96 7.21
N ARG A 105 -12.81 12.08 7.94
CA ARG A 105 -13.68 12.31 9.10
C ARG A 105 -15.13 12.49 8.60
N PRO A 106 -16.09 11.68 9.08
CA PRO A 106 -17.49 11.90 8.75
C PRO A 106 -17.89 13.33 9.11
N ARG A 107 -18.56 14.05 8.21
CA ARG A 107 -19.10 15.41 8.44
C ARG A 107 -20.25 15.38 9.46
N SER A 108 -19.99 14.99 10.71
CA SER A 108 -20.96 15.06 11.81
C SER A 108 -21.04 16.49 12.36
N ARG A 109 -21.51 17.43 11.53
CA ARG A 109 -21.99 18.75 12.00
C ARG A 109 -23.50 18.94 11.87
N LEU A 110 -24.24 18.00 11.28
CA LEU A 110 -25.72 18.10 11.20
C LEU A 110 -26.48 17.24 12.22
N ALA A 111 -25.85 16.26 12.87
CA ALA A 111 -26.51 15.41 13.86
C ALA A 111 -26.79 16.11 15.22
N ARG A 112 -26.31 17.35 15.42
CA ARG A 112 -26.60 18.17 16.61
C ARG A 112 -27.79 19.12 16.47
N LEU A 113 -28.37 19.25 15.27
CA LEU A 113 -29.50 20.16 15.01
C LEU A 113 -30.88 19.47 15.06
N PHE A 114 -30.95 18.15 15.15
CA PHE A 114 -32.20 17.39 15.15
C PHE A 114 -32.40 16.51 16.41
N ARG A 115 -31.91 16.96 17.56
CA ARG A 115 -32.32 16.41 18.85
C ARG A 115 -33.06 17.51 19.62
N ARG A 116 -34.36 17.62 19.37
CA ARG A 116 -35.32 18.35 20.20
C ARG A 116 -36.34 17.35 20.70
#